data_AF-A0A927VIP5-F1
#
_entry.id   AF-A0A927VIP5-F1
#
_cell.length_a   1.000
_cell.length_b   1.000
_cell.length_c   1.000
_cell.angle_alpha   90.00
_cell.angle_beta   90.00
_cell.angle_gamma   90.00
#
_symmetry.space_group_name_H-M   'P 1'
#
loop_
_entity.id
_entity.type
_entity.pdbx_description
1 polymer ?
#
loop_
_entity_poly.entity_id
_entity_poly.type
_entity_poly.pdbx_seq_one_letter_code
_entity_poly.pdbx_strand_id
1 'polypeptide(L)'
;MSDTLFEKAMSIPWADGDVKNGKGQNAPDEGPDAAKIAMLAEAGENGSAEAAKLLMDIFLYGKHNFKTDFAQSRHWAEKLISCGRADAVAYMALGRVYSDNKAWSRYETLPEYVDYEKALGYFKISADQMMKNNRYIAYLFYHDDITGFAPEEGDKSAKDTALKYMLMAASMNDATANYEIGKWYPEGEITPPQNMTRAQAAIHYFEECNKNANHGSAPGVRQSLEALSDIYLNGKESRYLKGVEGAEGIAVSLPDAERILTIMCSEKYYGDEYRALLESIK
;
A
#
# COMPACT_ATOMS: atom_id res chain seq x y z
N MET A 1 2.32 -35.35 11.08
CA MET A 1 0.97 -35.51 10.46
C MET A 1 0.52 -34.22 9.80
N SER A 2 0.81 -33.04 10.38
CA SER A 2 0.54 -31.71 9.79
C SER A 2 1.01 -31.56 8.33
N ASP A 3 2.25 -31.96 8.05
CA ASP A 3 2.89 -31.70 6.76
C ASP A 3 2.28 -32.56 5.64
N THR A 4 1.81 -33.75 5.99
CA THR A 4 1.16 -34.70 5.07
C THR A 4 -0.23 -34.24 4.63
N LEU A 5 -0.94 -33.47 5.47
CA LEU A 5 -2.22 -32.86 5.11
C LEU A 5 -2.02 -31.61 4.25
N PHE A 6 -1.02 -30.79 4.59
CA PHE A 6 -0.64 -29.64 3.78
C PHE A 6 -0.22 -30.05 2.36
N GLU A 7 0.65 -31.05 2.22
CA GLU A 7 1.08 -31.59 0.92
C GLU A 7 -0.10 -32.09 0.09
N LYS A 8 -1.04 -32.82 0.71
CA LYS A 8 -2.27 -33.26 0.05
C LYS A 8 -3.11 -32.07 -0.40
N ALA A 9 -3.29 -31.06 0.44
CA ALA A 9 -4.03 -29.86 0.06
C ALA A 9 -3.37 -29.13 -1.13
N MET A 10 -2.04 -29.07 -1.16
CA MET A 10 -1.30 -28.45 -2.26
C MET A 10 -1.35 -29.24 -3.57
N SER A 11 -1.61 -30.55 -3.51
CA SER A 11 -1.81 -31.38 -4.71
C SER A 11 -3.14 -31.14 -5.42
N ILE A 12 -4.12 -30.51 -4.73
CA ILE A 12 -5.40 -30.14 -5.30
C ILE A 12 -5.22 -28.77 -5.98
N PRO A 13 -5.38 -28.65 -7.32
CA PRO A 13 -5.35 -27.36 -7.99
C PRO A 13 -6.52 -26.50 -7.51
N TRP A 14 -6.30 -25.20 -7.41
CA TRP A 14 -7.41 -24.26 -7.24
C TRP A 14 -8.32 -24.33 -8.48
N ALA A 15 -9.63 -24.19 -8.30
CA ALA A 15 -10.53 -24.11 -9.43
C ALA A 15 -10.18 -22.89 -10.31
N ASP A 16 -10.13 -23.06 -11.63
CA ASP A 16 -9.87 -21.98 -12.57
C ASP A 16 -10.99 -20.93 -12.47
N GLY A 17 -10.61 -19.75 -11.98
CA GLY A 17 -11.50 -18.63 -11.73
C GLY A 17 -10.78 -17.60 -10.88
N ASP A 18 -10.04 -16.68 -11.50
CA ASP A 18 -9.75 -15.43 -10.80
C ASP A 18 -11.06 -14.66 -10.78
N VAL A 19 -11.69 -14.47 -9.61
CA VAL A 19 -12.69 -13.41 -9.45
C VAL A 19 -11.98 -12.07 -9.55
N LYS A 20 -11.65 -11.65 -10.76
CA LYS A 20 -11.43 -10.24 -11.06
C LYS A 20 -12.78 -9.57 -10.82
N ASN A 21 -12.84 -8.65 -9.86
CA ASN A 21 -13.92 -7.70 -9.59
C ASN A 21 -14.90 -8.00 -8.43
N GLY A 22 -14.47 -8.68 -7.35
CA GLY A 22 -15.17 -8.58 -6.06
C GLY A 22 -16.60 -9.13 -6.04
N LYS A 23 -16.99 -9.96 -7.00
CA LYS A 23 -18.25 -10.71 -7.03
C LYS A 23 -18.06 -12.18 -6.68
N GLY A 24 -17.21 -12.47 -5.68
CA GLY A 24 -17.13 -13.81 -5.09
C GLY A 24 -18.42 -14.09 -4.32
N GLN A 25 -18.76 -15.36 -4.13
CA GLN A 25 -19.69 -15.76 -3.06
C GLN A 25 -18.92 -15.71 -1.72
N ASN A 26 -19.63 -15.70 -0.58
CA ASN A 26 -18.98 -16.18 0.65
C ASN A 26 -18.53 -17.62 0.32
N ALA A 27 -17.34 -18.05 0.77
CA ALA A 27 -16.68 -19.33 0.46
C ALA A 27 -17.62 -20.37 -0.20
N PRO A 28 -17.32 -20.92 -1.39
CA PRO A 28 -18.22 -21.91 -1.99
C PRO A 28 -18.51 -23.00 -0.94
N ASP A 29 -19.77 -23.17 -0.56
CA ASP A 29 -20.18 -24.08 0.52
C ASP A 29 -19.76 -25.54 0.20
N GLU A 30 -19.53 -25.84 -1.07
CA GLU A 30 -19.12 -27.14 -1.60
C GLU A 30 -18.12 -26.97 -2.76
N GLY A 31 -17.25 -27.96 -2.98
CA GLY A 31 -16.32 -27.99 -4.11
C GLY A 31 -14.85 -28.21 -3.74
N PRO A 32 -13.95 -28.31 -4.74
CA PRO A 32 -12.53 -28.62 -4.52
C PRO A 32 -11.80 -27.56 -3.68
N ASP A 33 -12.17 -26.29 -3.83
CA ASP A 33 -11.59 -25.18 -3.07
C ASP A 33 -11.99 -25.25 -1.58
N ALA A 34 -13.24 -25.60 -1.27
CA ALA A 34 -13.72 -25.76 0.11
C ALA A 34 -13.05 -26.94 0.81
N ALA A 35 -12.92 -28.08 0.12
CA ALA A 35 -12.20 -29.24 0.63
C ALA A 35 -10.73 -28.91 0.91
N LYS A 36 -10.08 -28.17 0.00
CA LYS A 36 -8.69 -27.71 0.18
C LYS A 36 -8.56 -26.80 1.41
N ILE A 37 -9.46 -25.83 1.60
CA ILE A 37 -9.47 -24.97 2.80
C ILE A 37 -9.64 -25.80 4.08
N ALA A 38 -10.53 -26.78 4.09
CA ALA A 38 -10.73 -27.64 5.26
C ALA A 38 -9.44 -28.42 5.61
N MET A 39 -8.76 -28.97 4.62
CA MET A 39 -7.48 -29.68 4.82
C MET A 39 -6.37 -28.74 5.31
N LEU A 40 -6.29 -27.52 4.75
CA LEU A 40 -5.36 -26.50 5.23
C LEU A 40 -5.69 -26.09 6.67
N ALA A 41 -6.98 -25.93 7.01
CA ALA A 41 -7.40 -25.55 8.35
C ALA A 41 -7.01 -26.63 9.36
N GLU A 42 -7.28 -27.90 9.06
CA GLU A 42 -6.84 -29.01 9.89
C GLU A 42 -5.32 -29.07 10.03
N ALA A 43 -4.57 -28.88 8.94
CA ALA A 43 -3.12 -28.83 8.99
C ALA A 43 -2.60 -27.68 9.87
N GLY A 44 -3.20 -26.49 9.76
CA GLY A 44 -2.87 -25.30 10.53
C GLY A 44 -3.22 -25.46 12.02
N GLU A 45 -4.38 -26.03 12.34
CA GLU A 45 -4.76 -26.34 13.71
C GLU A 45 -3.79 -27.34 14.36
N ASN A 46 -3.29 -28.27 13.56
CA ASN A 46 -2.26 -29.24 13.93
C ASN A 46 -0.82 -28.71 13.85
N GLY A 47 -0.63 -27.39 13.69
CA GLY A 47 0.66 -26.72 13.83
C GLY A 47 1.44 -26.46 12.54
N SER A 48 0.86 -26.72 11.35
CA SER A 48 1.48 -26.29 10.08
C SER A 48 1.44 -24.77 9.95
N ALA A 49 2.61 -24.14 10.05
CA ALA A 49 2.74 -22.69 9.88
C ALA A 49 2.47 -22.28 8.43
N GLU A 50 2.81 -23.13 7.46
CA GLU A 50 2.60 -22.91 6.03
C GLU A 50 1.11 -22.89 5.70
N ALA A 51 0.34 -23.83 6.26
CA ALA A 51 -1.11 -23.85 6.10
C ALA A 51 -1.77 -22.62 6.74
N ALA A 52 -1.38 -22.28 7.98
CA ALA A 52 -1.88 -21.10 8.67
C ALA A 52 -1.56 -19.80 7.91
N LYS A 53 -0.33 -19.65 7.39
CA LYS A 53 0.06 -18.49 6.56
C LYS A 53 -0.77 -18.42 5.28
N LEU A 54 -0.97 -19.53 4.59
CA LEU A 54 -1.75 -19.55 3.36
C LEU A 54 -3.21 -19.16 3.62
N LEU A 55 -3.83 -19.68 4.68
CA LEU A 55 -5.19 -19.31 5.06
C LEU A 55 -5.29 -17.85 5.48
N MET A 56 -4.36 -17.37 6.31
CA MET A 56 -4.26 -15.96 6.69
C MET A 56 -4.25 -15.06 5.45
N ASP A 57 -3.44 -15.38 4.44
CA ASP A 57 -3.31 -14.61 3.20
C ASP A 57 -4.56 -14.66 2.32
N ILE A 58 -5.18 -15.83 2.20
CA ILE A 58 -6.43 -16.03 1.44
C ILE A 58 -7.51 -15.12 2.00
N PHE A 59 -7.69 -15.15 3.32
CA PHE A 59 -8.73 -14.38 3.98
C PHE A 59 -8.37 -12.90 4.15
N LEU A 60 -7.08 -12.54 4.21
CA LEU A 60 -6.68 -11.14 4.26
C LEU A 60 -6.95 -10.40 2.94
N TYR A 61 -6.71 -11.06 1.80
CA TYR A 61 -6.75 -10.43 0.48
C TYR A 61 -7.91 -10.88 -0.41
N GLY A 62 -8.67 -11.90 -0.01
CA GLY A 62 -9.73 -12.47 -0.84
C GLY A 62 -9.18 -13.12 -2.11
N LYS A 63 -8.34 -14.16 -1.95
CA LYS A 63 -7.71 -14.90 -3.06
C LYS A 63 -8.49 -16.18 -3.38
N HIS A 64 -8.25 -16.77 -4.56
CA HIS A 64 -8.74 -18.11 -4.93
C HIS A 64 -10.26 -18.29 -4.78
N ASN A 65 -11.05 -17.34 -5.29
CA ASN A 65 -12.52 -17.29 -5.17
C ASN A 65 -13.08 -17.00 -3.77
N PHE A 66 -12.25 -16.74 -2.76
CA PHE A 66 -12.71 -16.32 -1.44
C PHE A 66 -12.82 -14.80 -1.34
N LYS A 67 -13.78 -14.32 -0.56
CA LYS A 67 -13.81 -12.91 -0.12
C LYS A 67 -12.82 -12.70 1.02
N THR A 68 -12.53 -11.43 1.28
CA THR A 68 -11.86 -11.05 2.52
C THR A 68 -12.69 -11.48 3.74
N ASP A 69 -12.01 -12.04 4.73
CA ASP A 69 -12.58 -12.40 6.03
C ASP A 69 -11.52 -12.09 7.11
N PHE A 70 -11.64 -10.91 7.72
CA PHE A 70 -10.67 -10.47 8.71
C PHE A 70 -10.72 -11.29 10.00
N ALA A 71 -11.85 -11.92 10.33
CA ALA A 71 -11.94 -12.76 11.52
C ALA A 71 -11.12 -14.03 11.33
N GLN A 72 -11.26 -14.68 10.16
CA GLN A 72 -10.43 -15.83 9.79
C GLN A 72 -8.96 -15.45 9.64
N SER A 73 -8.66 -14.35 8.96
CA SER A 73 -7.27 -13.88 8.82
C SER A 73 -6.62 -13.63 10.18
N ARG A 74 -7.33 -12.98 11.11
CA ARG A 74 -6.89 -12.78 12.49
C ARG A 74 -6.62 -14.10 13.20
N HIS A 75 -7.58 -15.03 13.16
CA HIS A 75 -7.45 -16.34 13.80
C HIS A 75 -6.16 -17.03 13.39
N TRP A 76 -5.88 -17.10 12.09
CA TRP A 76 -4.67 -17.74 11.58
C TRP A 76 -3.38 -16.99 11.93
N ALA A 77 -3.42 -15.65 11.95
CA ALA A 77 -2.28 -14.85 12.39
C ALA A 77 -2.00 -14.99 13.89
N GLU A 78 -3.04 -15.00 14.74
CA GLU A 78 -2.93 -15.26 16.18
C GLU A 78 -2.45 -16.69 16.45
N LYS A 79 -2.89 -17.67 15.64
CA LYS A 79 -2.39 -19.05 15.70
C LYS A 79 -0.88 -19.10 15.48
N LEU A 80 -0.38 -18.40 14.45
CA LEU A 80 1.05 -18.29 14.16
C LEU A 80 1.84 -17.68 15.33
N ILE A 81 1.29 -16.68 16.01
CA ILE A 81 1.92 -16.10 17.22
C ILE A 81 1.95 -17.13 18.34
N SER A 82 0.82 -17.79 18.63
CA SER A 82 0.69 -18.72 19.75
C SER A 82 1.62 -19.93 19.66
N CYS A 83 1.96 -20.36 18.44
CA CYS A 83 2.90 -21.46 18.20
C CYS A 83 4.36 -21.00 18.04
N GLY A 84 4.65 -19.70 18.21
CA GLY A 84 6.00 -19.14 18.07
C GLY A 84 6.53 -19.17 16.64
N ARG A 85 5.64 -19.15 15.64
CA ARG A 85 5.98 -19.22 14.20
C ARG A 85 5.58 -17.97 13.42
N ALA A 86 5.10 -16.93 14.12
CA ALA A 86 4.79 -15.65 13.52
C ALA A 86 6.05 -14.99 12.98
N ASP A 87 5.95 -14.51 11.75
CA ASP A 87 6.91 -13.61 11.14
C ASP A 87 6.25 -12.24 10.92
N ALA A 88 7.01 -11.33 10.33
CA ALA A 88 6.56 -10.00 9.99
C ALA A 88 5.29 -9.96 9.12
N VAL A 89 5.02 -10.99 8.31
CA VAL A 89 3.78 -11.07 7.51
C VAL A 89 2.58 -11.29 8.42
N ALA A 90 2.70 -12.18 9.43
CA ALA A 90 1.64 -12.39 10.41
C ALA A 90 1.34 -11.12 11.23
N TYR A 91 2.39 -10.40 11.66
CA TYR A 91 2.22 -9.12 12.35
C TYR A 91 1.62 -8.04 11.44
N MET A 92 2.04 -7.96 10.18
CA MET A 92 1.42 -7.07 9.19
C MET A 92 -0.07 -7.39 8.98
N ALA A 93 -0.44 -8.66 8.94
CA ALA A 93 -1.83 -9.10 8.81
C ALA A 93 -2.67 -8.64 10.01
N LEU A 94 -2.18 -8.81 11.23
CA LEU A 94 -2.86 -8.31 12.43
C LEU A 94 -2.93 -6.78 12.45
N GLY A 95 -1.84 -6.10 12.11
CA GLY A 95 -1.82 -4.65 11.93
C GLY A 95 -2.94 -4.20 11.00
N ARG A 96 -3.07 -4.84 9.84
CA ARG A 96 -4.16 -4.60 8.88
C ARG A 96 -5.53 -4.86 9.47
N VAL A 97 -5.77 -6.04 10.06
CA VAL A 97 -7.04 -6.40 10.68
C VAL A 97 -7.49 -5.36 11.72
N TYR A 98 -6.58 -4.94 12.60
CA TYR A 98 -6.89 -4.01 13.68
C TYR A 98 -6.95 -2.55 13.22
N SER A 99 -6.24 -2.19 12.14
CA SER A 99 -6.30 -0.86 11.53
C SER A 99 -7.49 -0.68 10.60
N ASP A 100 -8.05 -1.78 10.08
CA ASP A 100 -9.07 -1.71 9.04
C ASP A 100 -10.43 -1.35 9.62
N ASN A 101 -10.55 -0.08 9.96
CA ASN A 101 -11.79 0.64 9.80
C ASN A 101 -11.92 0.97 8.32
N LYS A 102 -12.48 0.07 7.49
CA LYS A 102 -12.83 0.29 6.07
C LYS A 102 -12.33 1.63 5.52
N ALA A 103 -11.04 1.77 5.23
CA ALA A 103 -10.44 3.07 4.93
C ALA A 103 -10.86 3.64 3.55
N TRP A 104 -11.99 3.19 3.00
CA TRP A 104 -12.46 3.45 1.64
C TRP A 104 -14.00 3.56 1.47
N SER A 105 -14.72 4.05 2.49
CA SER A 105 -16.11 4.60 2.43
C SER A 105 -17.30 3.72 2.87
N ARG A 106 -18.30 4.45 3.42
CA ARG A 106 -19.78 4.21 3.42
C ARG A 106 -20.45 3.35 4.48
N TYR A 107 -19.85 3.06 5.63
CA TYR A 107 -20.58 2.34 6.68
C TYR A 107 -20.68 3.16 7.97
N GLU A 108 -21.89 3.20 8.53
CA GLU A 108 -22.26 3.97 9.73
C GLU A 108 -21.69 3.38 11.03
N THR A 109 -21.12 2.17 10.99
CA THR A 109 -20.59 1.47 12.16
C THR A 109 -19.22 0.85 11.89
N LEU A 110 -18.31 1.04 12.85
CA LEU A 110 -16.97 0.46 12.85
C LEU A 110 -17.06 -1.07 12.95
N PRO A 111 -16.21 -1.82 12.24
CA PRO A 111 -16.03 -3.25 12.49
C PRO A 111 -15.70 -3.52 13.96
N GLU A 112 -16.14 -4.67 14.49
CA GLU A 112 -15.93 -5.10 15.88
C GLU A 112 -14.45 -5.11 16.33
N TYR A 113 -13.52 -5.15 15.38
CA TYR A 113 -12.11 -5.41 15.63
C TYR A 113 -11.20 -4.20 15.42
N VAL A 114 -11.74 -3.00 15.25
CA VAL A 114 -10.91 -1.79 15.12
C VAL A 114 -10.24 -1.47 16.46
N ASP A 115 -8.91 -1.48 16.47
CA ASP A 115 -8.06 -1.16 17.62
C ASP A 115 -6.75 -0.58 17.09
N TYR A 116 -6.72 0.74 16.90
CA TYR A 116 -5.58 1.39 16.26
C TYR A 116 -4.28 1.22 17.06
N GLU A 117 -4.35 1.20 18.39
CA GLU A 117 -3.19 0.98 19.26
C GLU A 117 -2.57 -0.40 19.02
N LYS A 118 -3.40 -1.46 18.96
CA LYS A 118 -2.91 -2.78 18.55
C LYS A 118 -2.36 -2.78 17.14
N ALA A 119 -3.04 -2.11 16.22
CA ALA A 119 -2.59 -2.03 14.84
C ALA A 119 -1.19 -1.40 14.74
N LEU A 120 -0.98 -0.28 15.41
CA LEU A 120 0.30 0.41 15.50
C LEU A 120 1.38 -0.49 16.11
N GLY A 121 1.07 -1.18 17.21
CA GLY A 121 1.99 -2.13 17.85
C GLY A 121 2.43 -3.23 16.88
N TYR A 122 1.48 -3.86 16.19
CA TYR A 122 1.79 -4.91 15.22
C TYR A 122 2.52 -4.40 13.98
N PHE A 123 2.17 -3.22 13.47
CA PHE A 123 2.90 -2.63 12.36
C PHE A 123 4.34 -2.29 12.74
N LYS A 124 4.60 -1.75 13.94
CA LYS A 124 5.96 -1.51 14.45
C LYS A 124 6.77 -2.81 14.51
N ILE A 125 6.21 -3.88 15.08
CA ILE A 125 6.88 -5.20 15.12
C ILE A 125 7.21 -5.69 13.70
N SER A 126 6.28 -5.52 12.76
CA SER A 126 6.47 -5.96 11.37
C SER A 126 7.47 -5.10 10.58
N ALA A 127 7.55 -3.80 10.87
CA ALA A 127 8.40 -2.85 10.16
C ALA A 127 9.89 -3.08 10.42
N ASP A 128 10.23 -3.55 11.62
CA ASP A 128 11.61 -3.93 11.99
C ASP A 128 12.15 -5.12 11.18
N GLN A 129 11.26 -5.90 10.56
CA GLN A 129 11.60 -7.15 9.88
C GLN A 129 11.27 -7.15 8.38
N MET A 130 10.37 -6.28 7.91
CA MET A 130 9.95 -6.19 6.51
C MET A 130 9.93 -4.75 5.99
N MET A 131 10.60 -4.58 4.85
CA MET A 131 11.10 -3.33 4.26
C MET A 131 10.06 -2.25 3.91
N LYS A 132 8.74 -2.44 4.11
CA LYS A 132 7.71 -1.53 3.55
C LYS A 132 6.51 -1.24 4.47
N ASN A 133 6.49 -1.74 5.70
CA ASN A 133 5.33 -1.56 6.59
C ASN A 133 5.27 -0.19 7.25
N ASN A 134 6.36 0.58 7.20
CA ASN A 134 6.39 1.95 7.67
C ASN A 134 5.35 2.86 7.01
N ARG A 135 4.91 2.56 5.77
CA ARG A 135 3.79 3.30 5.15
C ARG A 135 2.48 3.13 5.90
N TYR A 136 2.21 1.96 6.50
CA TYR A 136 1.00 1.75 7.31
C TYR A 136 1.07 2.53 8.62
N ILE A 137 2.24 2.56 9.27
CA ILE A 137 2.46 3.37 10.46
C ILE A 137 2.25 4.86 10.12
N ALA A 138 2.87 5.33 9.03
CA ALA A 138 2.71 6.70 8.56
C ALA A 138 1.24 7.07 8.36
N TYR A 139 0.47 6.20 7.71
CA TYR A 139 -0.96 6.41 7.48
C TYR A 139 -1.76 6.57 8.79
N LEU A 140 -1.47 5.76 9.81
CA LEU A 140 -2.16 5.86 11.10
C LEU A 140 -1.93 7.21 11.81
N PHE A 141 -0.71 7.76 11.72
CA PHE A 141 -0.40 9.09 12.26
C PHE A 141 -0.89 10.24 11.37
N TYR A 142 -0.98 10.03 10.06
CA TYR A 142 -1.46 11.05 9.12
C TYR A 142 -2.97 11.32 9.29
N HIS A 143 -3.72 10.28 9.63
CA HIS A 143 -5.15 10.32 9.93
C HIS A 143 -5.42 10.38 11.44
N ASP A 144 -4.69 11.24 12.14
CA ASP A 144 -4.81 11.45 13.59
C ASP A 144 -6.20 11.93 14.00
N ASP A 145 -6.93 12.60 13.09
CA ASP A 145 -8.33 12.98 13.27
C ASP A 145 -9.27 11.78 13.48
N ILE A 146 -8.89 10.62 12.93
CA ILE A 146 -9.63 9.35 13.06
C ILE A 146 -9.03 8.47 14.15
N THR A 147 -7.70 8.36 14.19
CA THR A 147 -7.00 7.42 15.08
C THR A 147 -6.81 7.97 16.49
N GLY A 148 -6.80 9.30 16.66
CA GLY A 148 -6.51 9.98 17.92
C GLY A 148 -5.04 9.94 18.31
N PHE A 149 -4.14 9.56 17.41
CA PHE A 149 -2.72 9.42 17.73
C PHE A 149 -2.02 10.76 17.91
N ALA A 150 -1.36 10.90 19.06
CA ALA A 150 -0.48 12.01 19.36
C ALA A 150 0.87 11.85 18.62
N PRO A 151 1.62 12.93 18.40
CA PRO A 151 2.98 12.86 17.86
C PRO A 151 3.89 11.97 18.73
N GLU A 152 4.85 11.31 18.12
CA GLU A 152 5.93 10.67 18.86
C GLU A 152 6.86 11.71 19.52
N GLU A 153 7.62 11.28 20.54
CA GLU A 153 8.57 12.15 21.23
C GLU A 153 9.56 12.79 20.26
N GLY A 154 9.66 14.12 20.31
CA GLY A 154 10.53 14.92 19.45
C GLY A 154 9.86 15.42 18.16
N ASP A 155 8.69 14.90 17.78
CA ASP A 155 7.93 15.36 16.63
C ASP A 155 6.97 16.50 17.01
N LYS A 156 6.76 17.47 16.10
CA LYS A 156 5.91 18.65 16.39
C LYS A 156 4.42 18.38 16.18
N SER A 157 4.09 17.41 15.34
CA SER A 157 2.73 17.03 14.99
C SER A 157 2.66 15.55 14.60
N ALA A 158 1.46 14.96 14.63
CA ALA A 158 1.27 13.57 14.19
C ALA A 158 1.62 13.44 12.70
N LYS A 159 1.38 14.48 11.89
CA LYS A 159 1.79 14.52 10.48
C LYS A 159 3.31 14.55 10.30
N ASP A 160 4.08 15.13 11.22
CA ASP A 160 5.54 15.02 11.19
C ASP A 160 6.01 13.60 11.54
N THR A 161 5.37 12.94 12.51
CA THR A 161 5.58 11.51 12.77
C THR A 161 5.23 10.67 11.54
N ALA A 162 4.11 10.98 10.87
CA ALA A 162 3.72 10.31 9.63
C ALA A 162 4.77 10.48 8.54
N LEU A 163 5.27 11.71 8.34
CA LEU A 163 6.35 11.99 7.39
C LEU A 163 7.62 11.20 7.73
N LYS A 164 8.03 11.15 9.00
CA LYS A 164 9.18 10.36 9.45
C LYS A 164 9.06 8.89 9.03
N TYR A 165 7.93 8.23 9.30
CA TYR A 165 7.72 6.83 8.89
C TYR A 165 7.61 6.70 7.36
N MET A 166 6.99 7.64 6.67
CA MET A 166 6.91 7.59 5.21
C MET A 166 8.29 7.74 4.55
N LEU A 167 9.16 8.60 5.10
CA LEU A 167 10.56 8.73 4.69
C LEU A 167 11.35 7.45 4.93
N MET A 168 11.11 6.75 6.06
CA MET A 168 11.70 5.43 6.28
C MET A 168 11.26 4.43 5.20
N ALA A 169 9.97 4.41 4.83
CA ALA A 169 9.50 3.56 3.73
C ALA A 169 10.17 3.94 2.39
N ALA A 170 10.23 5.23 2.07
CA ALA A 170 10.90 5.74 0.87
C ALA A 170 12.38 5.34 0.81
N SER A 171 13.12 5.43 1.93
CA SER A 171 14.53 5.04 2.02
C SER A 171 14.77 3.54 1.75
N MET A 172 13.72 2.72 1.85
CA MET A 172 13.73 1.30 1.53
C MET A 172 13.21 1.01 0.11
N ASN A 173 13.30 1.99 -0.80
CA ASN A 173 12.85 1.91 -2.19
C ASN A 173 11.34 1.61 -2.34
N ASP A 174 10.53 2.13 -1.42
CA ASP A 174 9.08 2.12 -1.59
C ASP A 174 8.65 3.29 -2.49
N ALA A 175 8.48 2.99 -3.79
CA ALA A 175 8.04 3.99 -4.77
C ALA A 175 6.70 4.63 -4.42
N THR A 176 5.77 3.88 -3.81
CA THR A 176 4.48 4.43 -3.37
C THR A 176 4.67 5.44 -2.25
N ALA A 177 5.59 5.20 -1.32
CA ALA A 177 5.90 6.17 -0.26
C ALA A 177 6.44 7.49 -0.85
N ASN A 178 7.36 7.43 -1.81
CA ASN A 178 7.84 8.61 -2.54
C ASN A 178 6.69 9.38 -3.22
N TYR A 179 5.77 8.67 -3.87
CA TYR A 179 4.61 9.31 -4.48
C TYR A 179 3.72 10.03 -3.45
N GLU A 180 3.39 9.39 -2.33
CA GLU A 180 2.55 10.01 -1.28
C GLU A 180 3.24 11.22 -0.66
N ILE A 181 4.55 11.15 -0.38
CA ILE A 181 5.32 12.30 0.10
C ILE A 181 5.25 13.47 -0.90
N GLY A 182 5.36 13.17 -2.19
CA GLY A 182 5.26 14.17 -3.26
C GLY A 182 3.93 14.93 -3.26
N LYS A 183 2.83 14.29 -2.82
CA LYS A 183 1.50 14.93 -2.68
C LYS A 183 1.36 15.76 -1.41
N TRP A 184 1.93 15.30 -0.30
CA TRP A 184 1.76 15.94 1.00
C TRP A 184 2.37 17.36 1.06
N TYR A 185 3.47 17.62 0.32
CA TYR A 185 4.09 18.95 0.32
C TYR A 185 3.23 20.03 -0.34
N PRO A 186 2.69 19.86 -1.56
CA PRO A 186 1.77 20.81 -2.18
C PRO A 186 0.51 21.10 -1.38
N GLU A 187 -0.06 20.08 -0.74
CA GLU A 187 -1.26 20.20 0.09
C GLU A 187 -0.98 21.04 1.36
N GLY A 188 0.29 21.27 1.67
CA GLY A 188 0.75 22.07 2.79
C GLY A 188 0.57 21.38 4.14
N GLU A 189 0.34 20.06 4.11
CA GLU A 189 0.06 19.24 5.28
C GLU A 189 1.30 18.92 6.11
N ILE A 190 2.48 19.05 5.50
CA ILE A 190 3.78 18.80 6.12
C ILE A 190 4.79 19.92 5.81
N THR A 191 5.83 20.01 6.64
CA THR A 191 6.89 21.01 6.48
C THR A 191 7.96 20.50 5.51
N PRO A 192 8.33 21.26 4.45
CA PRO A 192 9.40 20.86 3.54
C PRO A 192 10.78 20.82 4.23
N PRO A 193 11.74 20.05 3.67
CA PRO A 193 13.13 20.11 4.11
C PRO A 193 13.67 21.54 4.00
N GLN A 194 14.56 21.94 4.92
CA GLN A 194 15.02 23.33 5.07
C GLN A 194 15.58 23.99 3.79
N ASN A 195 16.06 23.21 2.83
CA ASN A 195 16.68 23.70 1.59
C ASN A 195 15.81 23.53 0.35
N MET A 196 14.50 23.30 0.52
CA MET A 196 13.55 23.13 -0.58
C MET A 196 12.26 23.90 -0.30
N THR A 197 11.67 24.48 -1.34
CA THR A 197 10.26 24.89 -1.30
C THR A 197 9.35 23.66 -1.32
N ARG A 198 8.06 23.82 -0.99
CA ARG A 198 7.08 22.73 -1.11
C ARG A 198 7.00 22.19 -2.53
N ALA A 199 7.03 23.07 -3.53
CA ALA A 199 7.03 22.69 -4.94
C ALA A 199 8.29 21.87 -5.31
N GLN A 200 9.47 22.30 -4.85
CA GLN A 200 10.73 21.58 -5.10
C GLN A 200 10.75 20.21 -4.43
N ALA A 201 10.27 20.13 -3.19
CA ALA A 201 10.15 18.86 -2.47
C ALA A 201 9.18 17.92 -3.21
N ALA A 202 8.03 18.41 -3.65
CA ALA A 202 7.07 17.63 -4.44
C ALA A 202 7.71 16.99 -5.68
N ILE A 203 8.38 17.80 -6.50
CA ILE A 203 9.06 17.36 -7.72
C ILE A 203 10.14 16.33 -7.38
N HIS A 204 10.96 16.60 -6.37
CA HIS A 204 12.02 15.69 -5.93
C HIS A 204 11.46 14.29 -5.60
N TYR A 205 10.41 14.21 -4.79
CA TYR A 205 9.85 12.92 -4.39
C TYR A 205 9.08 12.22 -5.53
N PHE A 206 8.46 12.98 -6.44
CA PHE A 206 7.93 12.39 -7.68
C PHE A 206 9.06 11.83 -8.58
N GLU A 207 10.21 12.50 -8.68
CA GLU A 207 11.35 11.95 -9.42
C GLU A 207 11.91 10.69 -8.74
N GLU A 208 12.06 10.69 -7.41
CA GLU A 208 12.53 9.53 -6.64
C GLU A 208 11.55 8.34 -6.73
N CYS A 209 10.24 8.59 -6.81
CA CYS A 209 9.24 7.55 -7.08
C CYS A 209 9.59 6.78 -8.37
N ASN A 210 9.93 7.50 -9.43
CA ASN A 210 10.23 6.94 -10.74
C ASN A 210 11.59 6.25 -10.81
N LYS A 211 12.60 6.75 -10.09
CA LYS A 211 13.92 6.11 -10.00
C LYS A 211 13.86 4.78 -9.25
N ASN A 212 13.06 4.72 -8.19
CA ASN A 212 12.94 3.54 -7.32
C ASN A 212 11.90 2.53 -7.83
N ALA A 213 11.29 2.78 -8.99
CA ALA A 213 10.38 1.86 -9.64
C ALA A 213 11.16 0.70 -10.30
N ASN A 214 11.33 -0.42 -9.60
CA ASN A 214 11.87 -1.65 -10.20
C ASN A 214 10.98 -2.23 -11.33
N HIS A 215 9.76 -1.73 -11.50
CA HIS A 215 8.84 -2.05 -12.58
C HIS A 215 7.80 -0.92 -12.70
N GLY A 216 7.45 -0.45 -13.91
CA GLY A 216 6.48 0.62 -14.18
C GLY A 216 5.04 0.37 -13.67
N SER A 217 4.80 -0.78 -13.05
CA SER A 217 3.52 -1.19 -12.46
C SER A 217 3.42 -1.01 -10.94
N ALA A 218 4.45 -0.48 -10.26
CA ALA A 218 4.34 -0.19 -8.83
C ALA A 218 3.27 0.90 -8.58
N PRO A 219 2.40 0.74 -7.55
CA PRO A 219 1.40 1.76 -7.23
C PRO A 219 2.03 3.12 -7.01
N GLY A 220 1.52 4.17 -7.67
CA GLY A 220 2.02 5.54 -7.57
C GLY A 220 2.98 5.95 -8.70
N VAL A 221 3.63 5.02 -9.42
CA VAL A 221 4.60 5.38 -10.48
C VAL A 221 3.93 6.07 -11.65
N ARG A 222 2.84 5.48 -12.19
CA ARG A 222 2.04 6.12 -13.24
C ARG A 222 1.56 7.51 -12.80
N GLN A 223 0.99 7.62 -11.60
CA GLN A 223 0.49 8.88 -11.07
C GLN A 223 1.61 9.90 -10.86
N SER A 224 2.82 9.44 -10.52
CA SER A 224 3.98 10.30 -10.39
C SER A 224 4.48 10.81 -11.75
N LEU A 225 4.46 9.99 -12.80
CA LEU A 225 4.76 10.43 -14.17
C LEU A 225 3.70 11.42 -14.67
N GLU A 226 2.41 11.18 -14.38
CA GLU A 226 1.32 12.12 -14.67
C GLU A 226 1.53 13.46 -13.94
N ALA A 227 1.94 13.43 -12.66
CA ALA A 227 2.23 14.64 -11.91
C ALA A 227 3.42 15.40 -12.51
N LEU A 228 4.53 14.73 -12.82
CA LEU A 228 5.71 15.37 -13.41
C LEU A 228 5.42 15.94 -14.81
N SER A 229 4.72 15.20 -15.66
CA SER A 229 4.33 15.70 -16.99
C SER A 229 3.45 16.95 -16.89
N ASP A 230 2.44 16.95 -16.01
CA ASP A 230 1.60 18.14 -15.77
C ASP A 230 2.42 19.32 -15.24
N ILE A 231 3.32 19.08 -14.28
CA ILE A 231 4.22 20.09 -13.73
C ILE A 231 5.15 20.66 -14.81
N TYR A 232 5.78 19.83 -15.64
CA TYR A 232 6.69 20.33 -16.67
C TYR A 232 5.97 21.00 -17.83
N LEU A 233 4.70 20.65 -18.11
CA LEU A 233 3.89 21.33 -19.13
C LEU A 233 3.34 22.67 -18.66
N ASN A 234 2.96 22.77 -17.39
CA ASN A 234 2.17 23.90 -16.89
C ASN A 234 2.89 24.73 -15.81
N GLY A 235 4.05 24.28 -15.32
CA GLY A 235 4.80 24.91 -14.24
C GLY A 235 3.94 25.13 -13.00
N LYS A 236 3.93 26.36 -12.50
CA LYS A 236 3.09 26.79 -11.37
C LYS A 236 1.58 26.64 -11.59
N GLU A 237 1.11 26.57 -12.83
CA GLU A 237 -0.33 26.43 -13.14
C GLU A 237 -0.77 24.95 -13.22
N SER A 238 0.16 24.02 -13.01
CA SER A 238 -0.17 22.59 -12.93
C SER A 238 -1.15 22.29 -11.80
N ARG A 239 -1.90 21.19 -11.94
CA ARG A 239 -2.88 20.76 -10.92
C ARG A 239 -2.23 20.53 -9.56
N TYR A 240 -0.94 20.21 -9.54
CA TYR A 240 -0.19 19.91 -8.34
C TYR A 240 0.46 21.14 -7.69
N LEU A 241 0.79 22.19 -8.44
CA LEU A 241 1.55 23.34 -7.89
C LEU A 241 0.76 24.65 -7.83
N LYS A 242 -0.47 24.66 -8.34
CA LYS A 242 -1.30 25.87 -8.34
C LYS A 242 -1.57 26.36 -6.92
N GLY A 243 -1.07 27.56 -6.62
CA GLY A 243 -1.20 28.19 -5.31
C GLY A 243 -0.25 27.64 -4.24
N VAL A 244 0.71 26.80 -4.62
CA VAL A 244 1.72 26.24 -3.72
C VAL A 244 2.88 27.21 -3.54
N GLU A 245 3.30 27.41 -2.30
CA GLU A 245 4.45 28.24 -1.95
C GLU A 245 5.73 27.80 -2.71
N GLY A 246 6.36 28.77 -3.37
CA GLY A 246 7.61 28.56 -4.11
C GLY A 246 7.43 27.90 -5.47
N ALA A 247 6.19 27.74 -5.93
CA ALA A 247 5.90 27.29 -7.29
C ALA A 247 6.25 28.34 -8.35
N GLU A 248 6.37 29.63 -8.00
CA GLU A 248 6.69 30.72 -8.93
C GLU A 248 8.05 30.55 -9.62
N GLY A 249 8.97 29.82 -8.98
CA GLY A 249 10.28 29.47 -9.53
C GLY A 249 10.28 28.22 -10.41
N ILE A 250 9.16 27.51 -10.52
CA ILE A 250 9.03 26.29 -11.34
C ILE A 250 8.55 26.66 -12.73
N ALA A 251 9.48 26.61 -13.69
CA ALA A 251 9.22 26.92 -15.09
C ALA A 251 8.66 25.71 -15.85
N VAL A 252 7.93 26.00 -16.93
CA VAL A 252 7.60 25.01 -17.97
C VAL A 252 8.91 24.50 -18.58
N SER A 253 9.03 23.18 -18.70
CA SER A 253 10.17 22.49 -19.33
C SER A 253 9.64 21.49 -20.35
N LEU A 254 9.48 21.93 -21.61
CA LEU A 254 9.05 21.05 -22.69
C LEU A 254 10.00 19.85 -22.91
N PRO A 255 11.34 19.98 -22.79
CA PRO A 255 12.23 18.83 -22.91
C PRO A 255 12.01 17.78 -21.81
N ASP A 256 11.76 18.21 -20.56
CA ASP A 256 11.47 17.26 -19.48
C ASP A 256 10.07 16.65 -19.63
N ALA A 257 9.08 17.44 -20.06
CA ALA A 257 7.76 16.95 -20.38
C ALA A 257 7.81 15.90 -21.51
N GLU A 258 8.53 16.17 -22.59
CA GLU A 258 8.73 15.22 -23.70
C GLU A 258 9.40 13.93 -23.23
N ARG A 259 10.43 14.04 -22.38
CA ARG A 259 11.12 12.88 -21.79
C ARG A 259 10.16 12.01 -20.98
N ILE A 260 9.38 12.61 -20.08
CA ILE A 260 8.42 11.89 -19.24
C ILE A 260 7.31 11.27 -20.10
N LEU A 261 6.73 12.02 -21.05
CA LEU A 261 5.68 11.52 -21.93
C LEU A 261 6.18 10.39 -22.84
N THR A 262 7.44 10.44 -23.29
CA THR A 262 8.06 9.34 -24.05
C THR A 262 8.13 8.06 -23.22
N ILE A 263 8.52 8.16 -21.93
CA ILE A 263 8.49 7.02 -21.01
C ILE A 263 7.06 6.47 -20.90
N MET A 264 6.09 7.36 -20.65
CA MET A 264 4.68 6.96 -20.52
C MET A 264 4.12 6.31 -21.79
N CYS A 265 4.48 6.80 -22.99
CA CYS A 265 4.08 6.21 -24.27
C CYS A 265 4.67 4.82 -24.53
N SER A 266 5.80 4.48 -23.89
CA SER A 266 6.42 3.16 -24.02
C SER A 266 5.72 2.08 -23.18
N GLU A 267 4.82 2.48 -22.27
CA GLU A 267 4.14 1.57 -21.35
C GLU A 267 3.00 0.82 -22.04
N LYS A 268 3.04 -0.51 -21.91
CA LYS A 268 2.17 -1.45 -22.63
C LYS A 268 0.67 -1.24 -22.38
N TYR A 269 0.30 -0.71 -21.21
CA TYR A 269 -1.08 -0.68 -20.75
C TYR A 269 -1.79 0.66 -20.97
N TYR A 270 -1.05 1.76 -21.08
CA TYR A 270 -1.62 3.11 -21.12
C TYR A 270 -0.88 4.07 -22.08
N GLY A 271 0.13 3.60 -22.82
CA GLY A 271 0.95 4.47 -23.65
C GLY A 271 0.21 5.21 -24.76
N ASP A 272 -0.87 4.62 -25.30
CA ASP A 272 -1.68 5.26 -26.33
C ASP A 272 -2.44 6.50 -25.81
N GLU A 273 -2.74 6.57 -24.50
CA GLU A 273 -3.43 7.72 -23.89
C GLU A 273 -2.57 9.00 -23.96
N TYR A 274 -1.24 8.85 -23.92
CA TYR A 274 -0.30 9.98 -23.87
C TYR A 274 0.30 10.33 -25.23
N ARG A 275 0.08 9.53 -26.27
CA ARG A 275 0.70 9.74 -27.60
C ARG A 275 0.24 11.06 -28.23
N ALA A 276 -1.05 11.38 -28.16
CA ALA A 276 -1.58 12.65 -28.67
C ALA A 276 -1.00 13.87 -27.93
N LEU A 277 -0.79 13.75 -26.61
CA LEU A 277 -0.19 14.80 -25.81
C LEU A 277 1.30 14.98 -26.17
N LEU A 278 2.05 13.88 -26.34
CA LEU A 278 3.44 13.91 -26.79
C LEU A 278 3.58 14.54 -28.20
N GLU A 279 2.66 14.23 -29.12
CA GLU A 279 2.65 14.81 -30.46
C GLU A 279 2.34 16.32 -30.45
N SER A 280 1.55 16.80 -29.49
CA SER A 280 1.18 18.23 -29.41
C SER A 280 2.31 19.17 -28.95
N ILE A 281 3.38 18.61 -28.36
CA ILE A 281 4.50 19.39 -27.80
C ILE A 281 5.81 19.22 -28.58
N LYS A 282 5.81 18.37 -29.62
CA LYS A 282 6.91 18.21 -30.59
C LYS A 282 6.78 19.20 -31.73
#